data_AF-A0A847CA52-F1
#
_entry.id   AF-A0A847CA52-F1
#
_cell.length_a   1.000
_cell.length_b   1.000
_cell.length_c   1.000
_cell.angle_alpha   90.00
_cell.angle_beta   90.00
_cell.angle_gamma   90.00
#
_symmetry.space_group_name_H-M   'P 1'
#
loop_
_entity.id
_entity.type
_entity.pdbx_description
1 polymer ?
#
loop_
_entity_poly.entity_id
_entity_poly.type
_entity_poly.pdbx_seq_one_letter_code
_entity_poly.pdbx_strand_id
1 'polypeptide(L)'
;FLANSSITGLLLTLAITVLPYALGVLLFSLIFGARQRTWHSNKKSLEFRMRTPLGALYKKEFKRYAASSVYVVNSILGPLMCVALTVLIVIRVSLGAEFNSIFTDPSFVGIMPIIMVVLYSFMPALTITSACSISMEGKTIYSLRSNPIREKDVFLSKILVNLTLSAPVTVIGGLVAGISLGLAPAEAAAMAIIPGLVAVVTAVLGLYINLVFPKLDWDNEAMVVKQSAATMLAMFSGMLVCGIPALVFFALGSALSFGIRAVLCAALLALIIVGLWSLLMSDGKKRYNELY
;
A
#
# COMPACT_ATOMS: atom_id res chain seq x y z
N PHE A 1 19.79 -18.44 20.06
CA PHE A 1 19.34 -19.42 19.04
C PHE A 1 20.32 -19.67 17.88
N LEU A 2 21.35 -18.85 17.63
CA LEU A 2 22.26 -19.03 16.47
C LEU A 2 23.76 -19.05 16.82
N ALA A 3 24.13 -19.70 17.91
CA ALA A 3 25.53 -19.98 18.23
C ALA A 3 25.68 -21.24 19.09
N ASN A 4 24.88 -22.28 18.80
CA ASN A 4 25.29 -23.62 19.21
C ASN A 4 26.26 -24.10 18.13
N SER A 5 27.46 -24.47 18.54
CA SER A 5 28.60 -24.92 17.72
C SER A 5 28.34 -26.25 16.99
N SER A 6 27.11 -26.54 16.60
CA SER A 6 26.73 -27.68 15.79
C SER A 6 26.86 -27.32 14.32
N ILE A 7 27.47 -28.23 13.54
CA ILE A 7 27.62 -28.11 12.08
C ILE A 7 26.27 -27.86 11.40
N THR A 8 25.20 -28.43 11.94
CA THR A 8 23.81 -28.21 11.50
C THR A 8 23.33 -26.77 11.67
N GLY A 9 23.71 -26.08 12.75
CA GLY A 9 23.37 -24.68 12.99
C GLY A 9 24.08 -23.73 12.03
N LEU A 10 25.34 -24.03 11.69
CA LEU A 10 26.12 -23.31 10.68
C LEU A 10 25.56 -23.48 9.26
N LEU A 11 25.11 -24.68 8.91
CA LEU A 11 24.49 -24.93 7.61
C LEU A 11 23.13 -24.22 7.47
N LEU A 12 22.35 -24.15 8.56
CA LEU A 12 21.08 -23.42 8.59
C LEU A 12 21.28 -21.90 8.47
N THR A 13 22.28 -21.32 9.12
CA THR A 13 22.58 -19.88 9.00
C THR A 13 23.14 -19.52 7.62
N LEU A 14 23.99 -20.36 7.04
CA LEU A 14 24.45 -20.22 5.65
C LEU A 14 23.28 -20.33 4.67
N ALA A 15 22.38 -21.28 4.86
CA ALA A 15 21.19 -21.42 4.02
C ALA A 15 20.27 -20.19 4.12
N ILE A 16 20.00 -19.70 5.33
CA ILE A 16 19.13 -18.53 5.56
C ILE A 16 19.74 -17.23 5.00
N THR A 17 21.07 -17.11 4.90
CA THR A 17 21.73 -15.90 4.39
C THR A 17 22.02 -15.97 2.89
N VAL A 18 22.50 -17.11 2.41
CA VAL A 18 22.95 -17.28 1.02
C VAL A 18 21.79 -17.62 0.09
N LEU A 19 20.79 -18.39 0.53
CA LEU A 19 19.65 -18.73 -0.34
C LEU A 19 18.84 -17.50 -0.73
N PRO A 20 18.46 -16.57 0.18
CA PRO A 20 17.75 -15.36 -0.23
C PRO A 20 18.59 -14.46 -1.13
N TYR A 21 19.90 -14.40 -0.91
CA TYR A 21 20.82 -13.65 -1.77
C TYR A 21 20.89 -14.25 -3.19
N ALA A 22 21.08 -15.58 -3.30
CA ALA A 22 21.14 -16.28 -4.57
C ALA A 22 19.79 -16.24 -5.33
N LEU A 23 18.68 -16.41 -4.61
CA LEU A 23 17.33 -16.20 -5.15
C LEU A 23 17.14 -14.75 -5.63
N GLY A 24 17.62 -13.77 -4.87
CA GLY A 24 17.60 -12.37 -5.27
C GLY A 24 18.36 -12.12 -6.57
N VAL A 25 19.56 -12.68 -6.72
CA VAL A 25 20.37 -12.57 -7.94
C VAL A 25 19.72 -13.29 -9.13
N LEU A 26 19.14 -14.47 -8.91
CA LEU A 26 18.43 -15.23 -9.95
C LEU A 26 17.15 -14.51 -10.40
N LEU A 27 16.35 -14.01 -9.46
CA LEU A 27 15.15 -13.25 -9.79
C LEU A 27 15.52 -11.94 -10.49
N PHE A 28 16.59 -11.28 -10.04
CA PHE A 28 17.09 -10.08 -10.71
C PHE A 28 17.58 -10.38 -12.14
N SER A 29 18.29 -11.48 -12.36
CA SER A 29 18.75 -11.85 -13.71
C SER A 29 17.61 -12.32 -14.62
N LEU A 30 16.56 -12.94 -14.08
CA LEU A 30 15.39 -13.36 -14.84
C LEU A 30 14.46 -12.18 -15.18
N ILE A 31 14.29 -11.22 -14.27
CA ILE A 31 13.38 -10.07 -14.44
C ILE A 31 14.09 -8.91 -15.18
N PHE A 32 15.36 -8.64 -14.86
CA PHE A 32 16.13 -7.50 -15.38
C PHE A 32 17.32 -7.89 -16.28
N GLY A 33 17.80 -9.14 -16.20
CA GLY A 33 18.89 -9.63 -17.05
C GLY A 33 18.48 -10.00 -18.48
N ALA A 34 17.18 -9.96 -18.79
CA ALA A 34 16.70 -9.97 -20.16
C ALA A 34 17.17 -8.67 -20.86
N ARG A 35 18.28 -8.75 -21.60
CA ARG A 35 18.74 -7.69 -22.51
C ARG A 35 17.55 -7.16 -23.29
N GLN A 36 17.21 -5.89 -23.11
CA GLN A 36 16.42 -5.12 -24.07
C GLN A 36 17.28 -4.87 -25.32
N ARG A 37 17.61 -5.95 -26.04
CA ARG A 37 18.07 -5.90 -27.41
C ARG A 37 16.90 -6.32 -28.28
N THR A 38 16.16 -5.34 -28.76
CA THR A 38 15.53 -5.37 -30.10
C THR A 38 14.84 -4.04 -30.38
N TRP A 39 15.54 -3.18 -31.13
CA TRP A 39 14.96 -2.09 -31.91
C TRP A 39 14.23 -2.60 -33.17
N HIS A 40 13.65 -3.80 -33.09
CA HIS A 40 12.76 -4.32 -34.11
C HIS A 40 11.37 -4.36 -33.52
N SER A 41 10.60 -3.30 -33.79
CA SER A 41 9.16 -3.34 -33.65
C SER A 41 8.64 -4.42 -34.61
N ASN A 42 8.43 -5.64 -34.11
CA ASN A 42 7.50 -6.56 -34.75
C ASN A 42 6.25 -5.75 -35.06
N LYS A 43 5.79 -5.75 -36.32
CA LYS A 43 4.54 -5.12 -36.74
C LYS A 43 3.40 -5.73 -35.92
N LYS A 44 3.15 -5.17 -34.74
CA LYS A 44 1.93 -5.42 -33.99
C LYS A 44 0.86 -4.66 -34.74
N SER A 45 -0.10 -5.40 -35.30
CA SER A 45 -1.37 -4.81 -35.69
C SER A 45 -1.89 -4.03 -34.49
N LEU A 46 -2.06 -2.72 -34.65
CA LEU A 46 -2.65 -1.88 -33.63
C LEU A 46 -4.14 -2.21 -33.59
N GLU A 47 -4.53 -3.16 -32.74
CA GLU A 47 -5.93 -3.37 -32.42
C GLU A 47 -6.44 -2.19 -31.58
N PHE A 48 -7.14 -1.27 -32.25
CA PHE A 48 -7.85 -0.20 -31.58
C PHE A 48 -9.11 -0.77 -30.91
N ARG A 49 -8.99 -1.13 -29.62
CA ARG A 49 -10.17 -1.43 -28.79
C ARG A 49 -10.63 -0.16 -28.08
N MET A 50 -11.89 0.22 -28.25
CA MET A 50 -12.50 1.29 -27.47
C MET A 50 -12.40 0.97 -25.98
N ARG A 51 -11.83 1.90 -25.22
CA ARG A 51 -11.71 1.85 -23.75
C ARG A 51 -12.27 3.15 -23.20
N THR A 52 -12.82 3.09 -21.98
CA THR A 52 -13.16 4.32 -21.25
C THR A 52 -11.88 5.11 -20.94
N PRO A 53 -11.93 6.46 -20.86
CA PRO A 53 -10.77 7.28 -20.51
C PRO A 53 -10.09 6.81 -19.22
N LEU A 54 -10.88 6.55 -18.17
CA LEU A 54 -10.39 6.03 -16.90
C LEU A 54 -9.66 4.69 -17.05
N GLY A 55 -10.23 3.74 -17.81
CA GLY A 55 -9.61 2.42 -18.02
C GLY A 55 -8.33 2.46 -18.83
N ALA A 56 -8.21 3.42 -19.76
CA ALA A 56 -6.97 3.68 -20.50
C ALA A 56 -5.89 4.27 -19.58
N LEU A 57 -6.25 5.28 -18.79
CA LEU A 57 -5.35 5.91 -17.82
C LEU A 57 -4.88 4.93 -16.74
N TYR A 58 -5.79 4.16 -16.15
CA TYR A 58 -5.45 3.13 -15.16
C TYR A 58 -4.45 2.12 -15.73
N LYS A 59 -4.67 1.63 -16.96
CA LYS A 59 -3.73 0.70 -17.60
C LYS A 59 -2.38 1.35 -17.91
N LYS A 60 -2.36 2.62 -18.32
CA LYS A 60 -1.12 3.38 -18.51
C LYS A 60 -0.34 3.45 -17.19
N GLU A 61 -1.01 3.83 -16.11
CA GLU A 61 -0.42 3.99 -14.78
C GLU A 61 0.12 2.67 -14.23
N PHE A 62 -0.69 1.60 -14.28
CA PHE A 62 -0.28 0.28 -13.80
C PHE A 62 0.91 -0.28 -14.58
N LYS A 63 0.94 -0.06 -15.91
CA LYS A 63 2.09 -0.46 -16.72
C LYS A 63 3.36 0.29 -16.35
N ARG A 64 3.27 1.60 -16.06
CA ARG A 64 4.41 2.39 -15.60
C ARG A 64 4.90 1.89 -14.25
N TYR A 65 3.99 1.66 -13.31
CA TYR A 65 4.31 1.06 -12.02
C TYR A 65 5.09 -0.26 -12.20
N ALA A 66 4.55 -1.21 -12.97
CA ALA A 66 5.18 -2.51 -13.16
C ALA A 66 6.51 -2.45 -13.93
N ALA A 67 6.76 -1.41 -14.72
CA ALA A 67 8.01 -1.22 -15.45
C ALA A 67 9.13 -0.62 -14.59
N SER A 68 8.79 0.07 -13.49
CA SER A 68 9.76 0.72 -12.60
C SER A 68 10.10 -0.14 -11.39
N SER A 69 11.30 -0.71 -11.38
CA SER A 69 11.80 -1.49 -10.24
C SER A 69 11.82 -0.67 -8.94
N VAL A 70 12.27 0.59 -9.02
CA VAL A 70 12.37 1.47 -7.86
C VAL A 70 10.99 1.75 -7.28
N TYR A 71 10.00 1.95 -8.13
CA TYR A 71 8.61 2.19 -7.72
C TYR A 71 7.99 0.96 -7.05
N VAL A 72 8.17 -0.23 -7.65
CA VAL A 72 7.68 -1.49 -7.08
C VAL A 72 8.33 -1.75 -5.73
N VAL A 73 9.66 -1.73 -5.64
CA VAL A 73 10.38 -2.02 -4.39
C VAL A 73 10.00 -1.06 -3.26
N ASN A 74 9.69 0.20 -3.57
CA ASN A 74 9.29 1.18 -2.55
C ASN A 74 7.89 0.94 -1.98
N SER A 75 6.99 0.33 -2.73
CA SER A 75 5.57 0.22 -2.36
C SER A 75 5.12 -1.21 -2.04
N ILE A 76 5.86 -2.22 -2.51
CA ILE A 76 5.55 -3.64 -2.29
C ILE A 76 5.73 -4.09 -0.84
N LEU A 77 6.45 -3.31 -0.02
CA LEU A 77 6.71 -3.67 1.38
C LEU A 77 5.42 -3.83 2.17
N GLY A 78 4.45 -2.92 2.01
CA GLY A 78 3.15 -2.99 2.70
C GLY A 78 2.38 -4.28 2.41
N PRO A 79 2.08 -4.62 1.14
CA PRO A 79 1.39 -5.86 0.80
C PRO A 79 2.18 -7.10 1.20
N LEU A 80 3.51 -7.09 1.04
CA LEU A 80 4.36 -8.21 1.43
C LEU A 80 4.29 -8.47 2.94
N MET A 81 4.42 -7.43 3.76
CA MET A 81 4.30 -7.54 5.22
C MET A 81 2.90 -7.98 5.64
N CYS A 82 1.85 -7.50 4.96
CA CYS A 82 0.48 -7.91 5.23
C CYS A 82 0.27 -9.41 4.96
N VAL A 83 0.76 -9.92 3.83
CA VAL A 83 0.70 -11.35 3.51
C VAL A 83 1.50 -12.16 4.52
N ALA A 84 2.73 -11.74 4.83
CA ALA A 84 3.58 -12.44 5.80
C ALA A 84 2.92 -12.52 7.19
N LEU A 85 2.35 -11.41 7.67
CA LEU A 85 1.62 -11.36 8.93
C LEU A 85 0.38 -12.25 8.91
N THR A 86 -0.40 -12.22 7.82
CA THR A 86 -1.58 -13.07 7.66
C THR A 86 -1.21 -14.55 7.71
N VAL A 87 -0.19 -14.95 6.94
CA VAL A 87 0.29 -16.34 6.90
C VAL A 87 0.75 -16.79 8.28
N LEU A 88 1.53 -15.96 8.97
CA LEU A 88 2.03 -16.24 10.32
C LEU A 88 0.90 -16.40 11.34
N ILE A 89 -0.17 -15.61 11.25
CA ILE A 89 -1.37 -15.78 12.08
C ILE A 89 -2.09 -17.09 11.76
N VAL A 90 -2.19 -17.47 10.48
CA VAL A 90 -2.86 -18.70 10.06
C VAL A 90 -2.12 -19.95 10.52
N ILE A 91 -0.79 -19.98 10.40
CA ILE A 91 0.03 -21.14 10.78
C ILE A 91 0.48 -21.11 12.25
N ARG A 92 -0.01 -20.15 13.06
CA ARG A 92 0.48 -19.91 14.42
C ARG A 92 0.49 -21.15 15.32
N VAL A 93 -0.51 -22.03 15.18
CA VAL A 93 -0.62 -23.27 15.96
C VAL A 93 0.48 -24.25 15.58
N SER A 94 0.83 -24.33 14.30
CA SER A 94 1.91 -25.18 13.77
C SER A 94 3.31 -24.68 14.12
N LEU A 95 3.46 -23.40 14.47
CA LEU A 95 4.73 -22.81 14.90
C LEU A 95 5.09 -23.13 16.36
N GLY A 96 4.18 -23.73 17.12
CA GLY A 96 4.40 -24.20 18.49
C GLY A 96 3.65 -23.40 19.55
N ALA A 97 3.58 -23.98 20.76
CA ALA A 97 2.79 -23.44 21.87
C ALA A 97 3.26 -22.06 22.35
N GLU A 98 4.57 -21.81 22.36
CA GLU A 98 5.15 -20.52 22.75
C GLU A 98 4.76 -19.39 21.78
N PHE A 99 4.62 -19.69 20.49
CA PHE A 99 4.21 -18.70 19.53
C PHE A 99 2.70 -18.42 19.62
N ASN A 100 1.91 -19.48 19.81
CA ASN A 100 0.47 -19.34 19.97
C ASN A 100 0.10 -18.62 21.27
N SER A 101 0.89 -18.76 22.34
CA SER A 101 0.62 -18.12 23.64
C SER A 101 0.60 -16.60 23.55
N ILE A 102 1.35 -15.99 22.63
CA ILE A 102 1.31 -14.54 22.36
C ILE A 102 -0.11 -14.08 22.00
N PHE A 103 -0.86 -14.92 21.31
CA PHE A 103 -2.21 -14.60 20.85
C PHE A 103 -3.31 -15.01 21.84
N THR A 104 -2.98 -15.83 22.85
CA THR A 104 -3.94 -16.34 23.84
C THR A 104 -3.66 -15.85 25.26
N ASP A 105 -2.61 -15.05 25.46
CA ASP A 105 -2.27 -14.48 26.76
C ASP A 105 -3.43 -13.63 27.30
N PRO A 106 -4.01 -13.98 28.47
CA PRO A 106 -5.12 -13.25 29.07
C PRO A 106 -4.88 -11.73 29.22
N SER A 107 -3.62 -11.32 29.36
CA SER A 107 -3.22 -9.91 29.48
C SER A 107 -3.48 -9.11 28.20
N PHE A 108 -3.46 -9.76 27.04
CA PHE A 108 -3.58 -9.12 25.73
C PHE A 108 -4.89 -9.46 25.01
N VAL A 109 -5.58 -10.54 25.37
CA VAL A 109 -6.80 -11.01 24.68
C VAL A 109 -7.85 -9.90 24.51
N GLY A 110 -8.08 -9.07 25.52
CA GLY A 110 -9.08 -7.98 25.44
C GLY A 110 -8.71 -6.81 24.53
N ILE A 111 -7.41 -6.60 24.25
CA ILE A 111 -6.91 -5.52 23.39
C ILE A 111 -6.38 -6.02 22.04
N MET A 112 -6.27 -7.34 21.87
CA MET A 112 -5.78 -7.99 20.66
C MET A 112 -6.50 -7.53 19.39
N PRO A 113 -7.85 -7.43 19.34
CA PRO A 113 -8.54 -6.94 18.13
C PRO A 113 -8.13 -5.51 17.76
N ILE A 114 -7.91 -4.66 18.75
CA ILE A 114 -7.51 -3.26 18.56
C ILE A 114 -6.09 -3.21 17.98
N ILE A 115 -5.16 -3.96 18.57
CA ILE A 115 -3.77 -4.06 18.09
C ILE A 115 -3.76 -4.54 16.65
N MET A 116 -4.53 -5.57 16.32
CA MET A 116 -4.60 -6.12 14.97
C MET A 116 -5.19 -5.14 13.95
N VAL A 117 -6.26 -4.43 14.29
CA VAL A 117 -6.80 -3.36 13.43
C VAL A 117 -5.74 -2.30 13.12
N VAL A 118 -4.98 -1.87 14.13
CA VAL A 118 -3.91 -0.86 13.97
C VAL A 118 -2.77 -1.41 13.12
N LEU A 119 -2.31 -2.64 13.38
CA LEU A 119 -1.23 -3.28 12.61
C LEU A 119 -1.61 -3.45 11.14
N TYR A 120 -2.83 -3.90 10.83
CA TYR A 120 -3.29 -4.02 9.44
C TYR A 120 -3.48 -2.64 8.79
N SER A 121 -3.87 -1.61 9.56
CA SER A 121 -3.96 -0.22 9.08
C SER A 121 -2.61 0.39 8.75
N PHE A 122 -1.51 -0.16 9.27
CA PHE A 122 -0.16 0.28 8.96
C PHE A 122 0.29 -0.17 7.56
N MET A 123 -0.25 -1.29 7.06
CA MET A 123 0.18 -1.89 5.79
C MET A 123 -0.06 -0.96 4.59
N PRO A 124 -1.25 -0.34 4.39
CA PRO A 124 -1.46 0.62 3.32
C PRO A 124 -0.59 1.89 3.43
N ALA A 125 -0.18 2.29 4.64
CA ALA A 125 0.67 3.46 4.85
C ALA A 125 2.09 3.28 4.28
N LEU A 126 2.52 2.02 4.07
CA LEU A 126 3.79 1.67 3.43
C LEU A 126 3.69 1.56 1.89
N THR A 127 2.49 1.68 1.31
CA THR A 127 2.23 1.39 -0.11
C THR A 127 1.93 2.62 -0.95
N ILE A 128 2.05 3.84 -0.41
CA ILE A 128 1.43 5.05 -0.97
C ILE A 128 2.01 5.45 -2.35
N THR A 129 1.60 4.76 -3.42
CA THR A 129 2.10 4.98 -4.77
C THR A 129 1.60 6.29 -5.35
N SER A 130 0.44 6.74 -4.90
CA SER A 130 -0.13 8.02 -5.33
C SER A 130 0.75 9.23 -4.96
N ALA A 131 1.61 9.10 -3.94
CA ALA A 131 2.52 10.15 -3.48
C ALA A 131 3.58 10.59 -4.50
N CYS A 132 3.89 9.73 -5.48
CA CYS A 132 4.82 10.03 -6.56
C CYS A 132 4.18 9.96 -7.96
N SER A 133 2.92 9.52 -8.05
CA SER A 133 2.27 9.20 -9.32
C SER A 133 2.14 10.37 -10.32
N ILE A 134 1.95 11.61 -9.86
CA ILE A 134 1.93 12.81 -10.71
C ILE A 134 3.36 13.18 -11.12
N SER A 135 4.28 13.20 -10.15
CA SER A 135 5.69 13.50 -10.40
C SER A 135 6.33 12.52 -11.40
N MET A 136 5.93 11.25 -11.38
CA MET A 136 6.38 10.21 -12.31
C MET A 136 5.93 10.45 -13.77
N GLU A 137 4.98 11.35 -14.04
CA GLU A 137 4.70 11.81 -15.41
C GLU A 137 5.83 12.67 -15.96
N GLY A 138 6.52 13.41 -15.08
CA GLY A 138 7.61 14.32 -15.41
C GLY A 138 7.25 15.23 -16.59
N LYS A 139 8.18 15.35 -17.53
CA LYS A 139 8.01 16.15 -18.75
C LYS A 139 6.91 15.65 -19.68
N THR A 140 6.33 14.47 -19.49
CA THR A 140 5.24 13.95 -20.36
C THR A 140 3.85 14.38 -19.90
N ILE A 141 3.75 15.15 -18.81
CA ILE A 141 2.47 15.60 -18.25
C ILE A 141 1.69 16.50 -19.22
N TYR A 142 2.36 17.32 -20.04
CA TYR A 142 1.70 18.16 -21.06
C TYR A 142 0.86 17.34 -22.04
N SER A 143 1.30 16.12 -22.38
CA SER A 143 0.58 15.25 -23.32
C SER A 143 -0.71 14.70 -22.70
N LEU A 144 -0.73 14.47 -21.38
CA LEU A 144 -1.96 14.13 -20.68
C LEU A 144 -2.93 15.32 -20.65
N ARG A 145 -2.40 16.52 -20.44
CA ARG A 145 -3.19 17.76 -20.33
C ARG A 145 -3.78 18.24 -21.65
N SER A 146 -3.10 18.02 -22.78
CA SER A 146 -3.59 18.44 -24.10
C SER A 146 -4.72 17.56 -24.63
N ASN A 147 -4.95 16.39 -24.03
CA ASN A 147 -6.07 15.53 -24.38
C ASN A 147 -7.35 15.97 -23.66
N PRO A 148 -8.53 15.82 -24.28
CA PRO A 148 -9.83 16.18 -23.69
C PRO A 148 -10.26 15.16 -22.63
N ILE A 149 -9.48 15.04 -21.56
CA ILE A 149 -9.68 14.10 -20.45
C ILE A 149 -10.00 14.91 -19.19
N ARG A 150 -11.00 14.45 -18.44
CA ARG A 150 -11.37 15.07 -17.16
C ARG A 150 -10.27 14.81 -16.14
N GLU A 151 -9.88 15.82 -15.38
CA GLU A 151 -8.87 15.73 -14.31
C GLU A 151 -9.28 14.69 -13.25
N LYS A 152 -10.58 14.56 -13.01
CA LYS A 152 -11.16 13.51 -12.15
C LYS A 152 -10.73 12.11 -12.59
N ASP A 153 -10.70 11.83 -13.90
CA ASP A 153 -10.33 10.51 -14.42
C ASP A 153 -8.82 10.27 -14.24
N VAL A 154 -8.00 11.32 -14.36
CA VAL A 154 -6.54 11.26 -14.07
C VAL A 154 -6.32 10.94 -12.60
N PHE A 155 -6.94 11.69 -11.69
CA PHE A 155 -6.80 11.45 -10.25
C PHE A 155 -7.28 10.07 -9.83
N LEU A 156 -8.46 9.67 -10.33
CA LEU A 156 -9.03 8.38 -9.99
C LEU A 156 -8.18 7.22 -10.53
N SER A 157 -7.59 7.33 -11.72
CA SER A 157 -6.68 6.30 -12.23
C SER A 157 -5.47 6.06 -11.32
N LYS A 158 -4.91 7.13 -10.73
CA LYS A 158 -3.73 7.07 -9.84
C LYS A 158 -4.10 6.51 -8.47
N ILE A 159 -5.23 6.94 -7.91
CA ILE A 159 -5.78 6.36 -6.68
C ILE A 159 -6.10 4.87 -6.87
N LEU A 160 -6.71 4.48 -7.99
CA LEU A 160 -7.07 3.08 -8.26
C LEU A 160 -5.85 2.16 -8.37
N VAL A 161 -4.73 2.63 -8.92
CA VAL A 161 -3.48 1.83 -8.92
C VAL A 161 -2.98 1.61 -7.50
N ASN A 162 -2.97 2.64 -6.65
CA ASN A 162 -2.62 2.48 -5.23
C ASN A 162 -3.54 1.46 -4.53
N LEU A 163 -4.85 1.64 -4.70
CA LEU A 163 -5.85 0.74 -4.09
C LEU A 163 -5.76 -0.69 -4.61
N THR A 164 -5.43 -0.89 -5.89
CA THR A 164 -5.26 -2.24 -6.45
C THR A 164 -4.11 -2.99 -5.78
N LEU A 165 -3.06 -2.28 -5.35
CA LEU A 165 -1.90 -2.86 -4.68
C LEU A 165 -2.17 -3.11 -3.18
N SER A 166 -2.83 -2.18 -2.50
CA SER A 166 -2.99 -2.21 -1.04
C SER A 166 -4.30 -2.82 -0.57
N ALA A 167 -5.44 -2.46 -1.17
CA ALA A 167 -6.76 -2.78 -0.62
C ALA A 167 -7.11 -4.28 -0.66
N PRO A 168 -6.93 -5.03 -1.77
CA PRO A 168 -7.25 -6.46 -1.79
C PRO A 168 -6.48 -7.24 -0.72
N VAL A 169 -5.18 -6.97 -0.61
CA VAL A 169 -4.30 -7.70 0.32
C VAL A 169 -4.65 -7.38 1.77
N THR A 170 -4.95 -6.13 2.09
CA THR A 170 -5.27 -5.71 3.47
C THR A 170 -6.67 -6.12 3.90
N VAL A 171 -7.67 -5.99 3.02
CA VAL A 171 -9.06 -6.41 3.31
C VAL A 171 -9.15 -7.92 3.44
N ILE A 172 -8.60 -8.68 2.48
CA ILE A 172 -8.63 -10.15 2.51
C ILE A 172 -7.76 -10.65 3.66
N GLY A 173 -6.55 -10.12 3.82
CA GLY A 173 -5.64 -10.51 4.90
C GLY A 173 -6.23 -10.25 6.28
N GLY A 174 -6.82 -9.06 6.49
CA GLY A 174 -7.48 -8.70 7.75
C GLY A 174 -8.66 -9.62 8.08
N LEU A 175 -9.50 -9.94 7.08
CA LEU A 175 -10.62 -10.86 7.27
C LEU A 175 -10.15 -12.28 7.61
N VAL A 176 -9.19 -12.81 6.84
CA VAL A 176 -8.63 -14.16 7.07
C VAL A 176 -7.98 -14.25 8.45
N ALA A 177 -7.19 -13.24 8.83
CA ALA A 177 -6.55 -13.19 10.14
C ALA A 177 -7.57 -13.09 11.28
N GLY A 178 -8.61 -12.25 11.14
CA GLY A 178 -9.67 -12.14 12.15
C GLY A 178 -10.40 -13.47 12.39
N ILE A 179 -10.73 -14.19 11.31
CA ILE A 179 -11.35 -15.53 11.40
C ILE A 179 -10.39 -16.53 12.03
N SER A 180 -9.12 -16.54 11.61
CA SER A 180 -8.09 -17.45 12.15
C SER A 180 -7.75 -17.20 13.62
N LEU A 181 -7.97 -15.97 14.10
CA LEU A 181 -7.82 -15.62 15.51
C LEU A 181 -9.04 -16.01 16.35
N GLY A 182 -10.16 -16.39 15.72
CA GLY A 182 -11.41 -16.71 16.43
C GLY A 182 -12.12 -15.48 16.97
N LEU A 183 -11.91 -14.31 16.35
CA LEU A 183 -12.52 -13.06 16.78
C LEU A 183 -14.03 -13.03 16.52
N ALA A 184 -14.73 -12.18 17.25
CA ALA A 184 -16.16 -11.97 17.00
C ALA A 184 -16.38 -11.39 15.58
N PRO A 185 -17.55 -11.62 14.94
CA PRO A 185 -17.79 -11.15 13.58
C PRO A 185 -17.59 -9.64 13.40
N ALA A 186 -17.95 -8.82 14.39
CA ALA A 186 -17.73 -7.37 14.37
C ALA A 186 -16.24 -6.99 14.40
N GLU A 187 -15.42 -7.76 15.13
CA GLU A 187 -13.97 -7.57 15.23
C GLU A 187 -13.27 -7.98 13.93
N ALA A 188 -13.63 -9.13 13.38
CA ALA A 188 -13.12 -9.58 12.08
C ALA A 188 -13.52 -8.62 10.95
N ALA A 189 -14.75 -8.09 10.97
CA ALA A 189 -15.19 -7.08 10.01
C ALA A 189 -14.41 -5.77 10.16
N ALA A 190 -14.17 -5.30 11.39
CA ALA A 190 -13.36 -4.11 11.64
C ALA A 190 -11.91 -4.26 11.14
N MET A 191 -11.31 -5.45 11.30
CA MET A 191 -9.98 -5.77 10.78
C MET A 191 -9.89 -5.72 9.24
N ALA A 192 -11.00 -5.84 8.52
CA ALA A 192 -11.02 -5.70 7.06
C ALA A 192 -11.38 -4.28 6.63
N ILE A 193 -12.44 -3.70 7.21
CA ILE A 193 -13.03 -2.44 6.77
C ILE A 193 -12.14 -1.25 7.13
N ILE A 194 -11.62 -1.18 8.37
CA ILE A 194 -10.86 -0.02 8.83
C ILE A 194 -9.55 0.14 8.06
N PRO A 195 -8.70 -0.91 7.89
CA PRO A 195 -7.52 -0.82 7.04
C PRO A 195 -7.84 -0.48 5.58
N GLY A 196 -8.95 -0.99 5.04
CA GLY A 196 -9.42 -0.64 3.70
C GLY A 196 -9.74 0.85 3.56
N LEU A 197 -10.43 1.45 4.55
CA LEU A 197 -10.69 2.89 4.59
C LEU A 197 -9.39 3.69 4.73
N VAL A 198 -8.46 3.24 5.58
CA VAL A 198 -7.13 3.83 5.70
C VAL A 198 -6.39 3.82 4.36
N ALA A 199 -6.47 2.73 3.58
CA ALA A 199 -5.89 2.66 2.24
C ALA A 199 -6.46 3.72 1.29
N VAL A 200 -7.77 4.01 1.37
CA VAL A 200 -8.40 5.08 0.60
C VAL A 200 -7.92 6.45 1.07
N VAL A 201 -7.89 6.71 2.38
CA VAL A 201 -7.40 7.97 2.94
C VAL A 201 -5.96 8.24 2.50
N THR A 202 -5.05 7.28 2.67
CA THR A 202 -3.64 7.45 2.31
C THR A 202 -3.45 7.58 0.80
N ALA A 203 -4.25 6.88 -0.02
CA ALA A 203 -4.19 7.03 -1.47
C ALA A 203 -4.59 8.44 -1.93
N VAL A 204 -5.71 8.97 -1.42
CA VAL A 204 -6.18 10.33 -1.76
C VAL A 204 -5.23 11.40 -1.21
N LEU A 205 -4.82 11.26 0.05
CA LEU A 205 -3.90 12.20 0.71
C LEU A 205 -2.53 12.24 0.02
N GLY A 206 -1.97 11.07 -0.32
CA GLY A 206 -0.72 10.98 -1.06
C GLY A 206 -0.79 11.68 -2.41
N LEU A 207 -1.89 11.50 -3.16
CA LEU A 207 -2.07 12.20 -4.43
C LEU A 207 -2.14 13.72 -4.24
N TYR A 208 -2.89 14.18 -3.24
CA TYR A 208 -3.00 15.60 -2.94
C TYR A 208 -1.64 16.21 -2.55
N ILE A 209 -0.90 15.56 -1.64
CA ILE A 209 0.47 15.98 -1.28
C ILE A 209 1.37 16.03 -2.52
N ASN A 210 1.23 15.07 -3.44
CA ASN A 210 2.01 15.08 -4.67
C ASN A 210 1.68 16.29 -5.56
N LEU A 211 0.42 16.72 -5.63
CA LEU A 211 0.01 17.93 -6.35
C LEU A 211 0.49 19.22 -5.67
N VAL A 212 0.65 19.21 -4.34
CA VAL A 212 1.19 20.37 -3.59
C VAL A 212 2.71 20.48 -3.77
N PHE A 213 3.42 19.35 -3.77
CA PHE A 213 4.88 19.30 -3.88
C PHE A 213 5.33 18.47 -5.11
N PRO A 214 4.96 18.87 -6.33
CA PRO A 214 5.30 18.12 -7.53
C PRO A 214 6.81 18.16 -7.80
N LYS A 215 7.36 17.03 -8.24
CA LYS A 215 8.75 16.90 -8.68
C LYS A 215 8.77 16.38 -10.11
N LEU A 216 8.56 17.28 -11.08
CA LEU A 216 8.44 16.94 -12.51
C LEU A 216 9.81 16.89 -13.23
N ASP A 217 10.79 17.64 -12.75
CA ASP A 217 12.17 17.58 -13.24
C ASP A 217 12.98 16.56 -12.45
N TRP A 218 13.14 15.38 -13.05
CA TRP A 218 13.92 14.29 -12.52
C TRP A 218 14.65 13.54 -13.64
N ASP A 219 15.90 13.17 -13.38
CA ASP A 219 16.73 12.36 -14.28
C ASP A 219 16.72 10.87 -13.89
N ASN A 220 16.37 10.57 -12.63
CA ASN A 220 16.24 9.23 -12.09
C ASN A 220 14.94 9.08 -11.29
N GLU A 221 14.21 7.99 -11.51
CA GLU A 221 12.96 7.65 -10.83
C GLU A 221 13.11 7.66 -9.29
N ALA A 222 14.28 7.30 -8.77
CA ALA A 222 14.55 7.32 -7.34
C ALA A 222 14.41 8.72 -6.70
N MET A 223 14.69 9.79 -7.45
CA MET A 223 14.51 11.17 -6.98
C MET A 223 13.06 11.45 -6.64
N VAL A 224 12.14 10.88 -7.43
CA VAL A 224 10.71 11.06 -7.25
C VAL A 224 10.17 10.10 -6.19
N VAL A 225 10.53 8.81 -6.28
CA VAL A 225 9.93 7.75 -5.47
C VAL A 225 10.43 7.73 -4.04
N LYS A 226 11.70 8.09 -3.78
CA LYS A 226 12.33 7.97 -2.46
C LYS A 226 12.80 9.29 -1.85
N GLN A 227 13.19 10.25 -2.69
CA GLN A 227 13.87 11.48 -2.25
C GLN A 227 13.02 12.74 -2.41
N SER A 228 11.76 12.61 -2.83
CA SER A 228 10.91 13.77 -3.01
C SER A 228 10.23 14.18 -1.69
N ALA A 229 10.03 15.48 -1.53
CA ALA A 229 9.26 16.03 -0.41
C ALA A 229 7.85 15.42 -0.36
N ALA A 230 7.21 15.23 -1.52
CA ALA A 230 5.90 14.61 -1.59
C ALA A 230 5.88 13.18 -1.02
N THR A 231 6.84 12.34 -1.40
CA THR A 231 6.91 10.96 -0.88
C THR A 231 7.20 10.93 0.62
N MET A 232 8.10 11.78 1.10
CA MET A 232 8.42 11.87 2.53
C MET A 232 7.22 12.34 3.35
N LEU A 233 6.56 13.43 2.93
CA LEU A 233 5.37 13.96 3.61
C LEU A 233 4.20 12.97 3.56
N ALA A 234 4.02 12.29 2.44
CA ALA A 234 2.98 11.26 2.31
C ALA A 234 3.22 10.11 3.28
N MET A 235 4.46 9.63 3.45
CA MET A 235 4.78 8.57 4.42
C MET A 235 4.48 9.02 5.86
N PHE A 236 4.96 10.18 6.28
CA PHE A 236 4.68 10.69 7.64
C PHE A 236 3.19 10.91 7.87
N SER A 237 2.48 11.49 6.90
CA SER A 237 1.04 11.67 7.00
C SER A 237 0.29 10.33 7.02
N GLY A 238 0.76 9.32 6.27
CA GLY A 238 0.23 7.96 6.31
C GLY A 238 0.39 7.30 7.68
N MET A 239 1.52 7.52 8.36
CA MET A 239 1.71 7.07 9.74
C MET A 239 0.73 7.75 10.70
N LEU A 240 0.48 9.05 10.54
CA LEU A 240 -0.52 9.76 11.35
C LEU A 240 -1.94 9.22 11.12
N VAL A 241 -2.30 8.93 9.86
CA VAL A 241 -3.60 8.34 9.51
C VAL A 241 -3.75 6.95 10.15
N CYS A 242 -2.69 6.12 10.18
CA CYS A 242 -2.69 4.84 10.88
C CYS A 242 -2.90 4.98 12.41
N GLY A 243 -2.57 6.14 12.98
CA GLY A 243 -2.82 6.45 14.39
C GLY A 243 -4.30 6.72 14.70
N ILE A 244 -5.13 7.04 13.70
CA ILE A 244 -6.55 7.38 13.90
C ILE A 244 -7.33 6.22 14.53
N PRO A 245 -7.27 4.97 14.01
CA PRO A 245 -7.91 3.84 14.68
C PRO A 245 -7.45 3.68 16.12
N ALA A 246 -6.14 3.73 16.39
CA ALA A 246 -5.61 3.62 17.74
C ALA A 246 -6.23 4.69 18.66
N LEU A 247 -6.21 5.95 18.23
CA LEU A 247 -6.76 7.06 18.99
C LEU A 247 -8.25 6.86 19.29
N VAL A 248 -9.06 6.46 18.29
CA VAL A 248 -10.49 6.25 18.49
C VAL A 248 -10.76 5.09 19.45
N PHE A 249 -10.09 3.95 19.27
CA PHE A 249 -10.33 2.76 20.10
C PHE A 249 -9.87 2.96 21.56
N PHE A 250 -8.76 3.67 21.80
CA PHE A 250 -8.24 3.92 23.15
C PHE A 250 -8.92 5.12 23.83
N ALA A 251 -9.19 6.22 23.13
CA ALA A 251 -9.79 7.42 23.72
C ALA A 251 -11.24 7.20 24.17
N LEU A 252 -12.01 6.39 23.43
CA LEU A 252 -13.38 6.04 23.81
C LEU A 252 -13.44 5.02 24.95
N GLY A 253 -12.31 4.41 25.30
CA GLY A 253 -12.18 3.45 26.40
C GLY A 253 -13.08 2.23 26.27
N SER A 254 -13.28 1.53 27.39
CA SER A 254 -14.18 0.37 27.52
C SER A 254 -15.64 0.75 27.74
N ALA A 255 -15.97 2.04 27.82
CA ALA A 255 -17.34 2.51 28.04
C ALA A 255 -18.28 2.17 26.86
N LEU A 256 -17.74 2.02 25.65
CA LEU A 256 -18.46 1.63 24.45
C LEU A 256 -18.03 0.25 23.97
N SER A 257 -18.99 -0.52 23.46
CA SER A 257 -18.70 -1.82 22.85
C SER A 257 -17.73 -1.68 21.67
N PHE A 258 -16.97 -2.74 21.38
CA PHE A 258 -16.03 -2.74 20.26
C PHE A 258 -16.72 -2.35 18.94
N GLY A 259 -17.91 -2.89 18.69
CA GLY A 259 -18.68 -2.61 17.47
C GLY A 259 -19.02 -1.12 17.31
N ILE A 260 -19.44 -0.44 18.39
CA ILE A 260 -19.74 0.99 18.34
C ILE A 260 -18.47 1.79 18.05
N ARG A 261 -17.35 1.46 18.72
CA ARG A 261 -16.05 2.12 18.45
C ARG A 261 -15.59 1.92 17.01
N ALA A 262 -15.76 0.73 16.45
CA ALA A 262 -15.44 0.43 15.06
C ALA A 262 -16.29 1.25 14.07
N VAL A 263 -17.59 1.38 14.31
CA VAL A 263 -18.49 2.21 13.49
C VAL A 263 -18.10 3.68 13.55
N LEU A 264 -17.82 4.21 14.74
CA LEU A 264 -17.37 5.60 14.90
C LEU A 264 -16.03 5.84 14.18
N CYS A 265 -15.10 4.90 14.28
CA CYS A 265 -13.82 4.98 13.56
C CYS A 265 -14.04 4.97 12.04
N ALA A 266 -14.88 4.07 11.54
CA ALA A 266 -15.19 3.98 10.11
C ALA A 266 -15.90 5.26 9.61
N ALA A 267 -16.84 5.81 10.39
CA ALA A 267 -17.52 7.06 10.08
C ALA A 267 -16.54 8.24 10.03
N LEU A 268 -15.61 8.35 10.99
CA LEU A 268 -14.58 9.37 10.98
C LEU A 268 -13.68 9.27 9.74
N LEU A 269 -13.20 8.06 9.41
CA LEU A 269 -12.40 7.84 8.21
C LEU A 269 -13.18 8.18 6.93
N ALA A 270 -14.46 7.82 6.84
CA ALA A 270 -15.32 8.18 5.72
C ALA A 270 -15.49 9.69 5.57
N LEU A 271 -15.68 10.43 6.67
CA LEU A 271 -15.72 11.90 6.65
C LEU A 271 -14.41 12.50 6.15
N ILE A 272 -13.26 11.96 6.59
CA ILE A 272 -11.94 12.37 6.12
C ILE A 272 -11.80 12.12 4.60
N ILE A 273 -12.25 10.96 4.10
CA ILE A 273 -12.23 10.65 2.66
C ILE A 273 -13.04 11.68 1.87
N VAL A 274 -14.26 12.00 2.32
CA VAL A 274 -15.12 13.00 1.66
C VAL A 274 -14.44 14.38 1.67
N GLY A 275 -13.87 14.79 2.81
CA GLY A 275 -13.11 16.03 2.94
C GLY A 275 -11.94 16.09 1.97
N LEU A 276 -11.06 15.08 1.98
CA LEU A 276 -9.91 15.01 1.09
C LEU A 276 -10.31 14.96 -0.39
N TRP A 277 -11.37 14.23 -0.73
CA TRP A 277 -11.88 14.19 -2.09
C TRP A 277 -12.40 15.57 -2.55
N SER A 278 -13.10 16.30 -1.67
CA SER A 278 -13.55 17.66 -1.97
C SER A 278 -12.38 18.63 -2.18
N LEU A 279 -11.32 18.53 -1.37
CA LEU A 279 -10.08 19.29 -1.52
C LEU A 279 -9.38 18.96 -2.85
N LEU A 280 -9.30 17.68 -3.20
CA LEU A 280 -8.73 17.23 -4.46
C LEU A 280 -9.51 17.76 -5.68
N MET A 281 -10.85 17.77 -5.61
CA MET A 281 -11.71 18.26 -6.69
C MET A 281 -11.75 19.79 -6.81
N SER A 282 -11.31 20.53 -5.78
CA SER A 282 -11.26 21.98 -5.75
C SER A 282 -9.83 22.47 -5.97
N ASP A 283 -9.03 22.53 -4.91
CA ASP A 283 -7.63 22.98 -4.93
C ASP A 283 -6.74 22.06 -5.79
N GLY A 284 -6.93 20.74 -5.68
CA GLY A 284 -6.12 19.77 -6.44
C GLY A 284 -6.23 19.95 -7.95
N LYS A 285 -7.42 20.28 -8.48
CA LYS A 285 -7.61 20.58 -9.91
C LYS A 285 -6.90 21.87 -10.33
N LYS A 286 -6.96 22.92 -9.50
CA LYS A 286 -6.27 24.19 -9.78
C LYS A 286 -4.77 23.94 -9.91
N ARG A 287 -4.18 23.28 -8.91
CA ARG A 287 -2.76 22.89 -8.91
C ARG A 287 -2.40 22.05 -10.12
N TYR A 288 -3.20 21.04 -10.44
CA TYR A 288 -2.96 20.20 -11.61
C TYR A 288 -2.93 20.99 -12.92
N ASN A 289 -3.81 21.98 -13.07
CA ASN A 289 -3.87 22.83 -14.25
C ASN A 289 -2.76 23.90 -14.31
N GLU A 290 -2.07 24.14 -13.21
CA GLU A 290 -0.88 25.00 -13.14
C GLU A 290 0.43 24.24 -13.43
N LEU A 291 0.40 22.90 -13.47
CA LEU A 291 1.58 22.09 -13.80
C LEU A 291 1.95 22.20 -15.29
N TYR A 292 3.10 22.79 -15.61
CA TYR A 292 3.62 23.04 -16.96
C TYR A 292 3.38 21.91 -17.99
#